data_AF-A0A7J4NQB0-F1
#
_entry.id   AF-A0A7J4NQB0-F1
#
_cell.length_a   1.000
_cell.length_b   1.000
_cell.length_c   1.000
_cell.angle_alpha   90.00
_cell.angle_beta   90.00
_cell.angle_gamma   90.00
#
_symmetry.space_group_name_H-M   'P 1'
#
loop_
_entity.id
_entity.type
_entity.pdbx_description
1 polymer ?
#
loop_
_entity_poly.entity_id
_entity_poly.type
_entity_poly.pdbx_seq_one_letter_code
_entity_poly.pdbx_strand_id
1 'polypeptide(L)'
;GDHDDHSDEEGDHDDHGEEELGRFDPHSWLDPLSYRAQAALVRDALIEAFPEGEADFTANAEAYMAELLTLHEEFSSALAACEAKDIAANHNAYAYMAERYDLQFVTVHGLDPEGEPTAADIAEVVETIEEGDISIFYVEEFTDPDSVSSLVEQSKSDTMPEGVTLMTLHTMELPPKDSNDGYVDLMKENLDNILAGMTC
;
A
#
# COMPACT_ATOMS: atom_id res chain seq x y z
N GLY A 1 -31.92 36.82 -47.96
CA GLY A 1 -30.79 37.63 -47.50
C GLY A 1 -31.26 38.55 -46.41
N ASP A 2 -30.46 38.81 -45.38
CA ASP A 2 -29.11 38.30 -45.06
C ASP A 2 -29.04 38.18 -43.50
N HIS A 3 -28.26 37.30 -42.85
CA HIS A 3 -26.78 37.23 -42.80
C HIS A 3 -26.17 38.61 -42.38
N ASP A 4 -25.30 38.82 -41.38
CA ASP A 4 -24.70 38.03 -40.27
C ASP A 4 -24.39 39.05 -39.10
N ASP A 5 -23.65 38.83 -37.99
CA ASP A 5 -22.82 37.71 -37.46
C ASP A 5 -22.53 37.87 -35.94
N HIS A 6 -21.87 36.87 -35.33
CA HIS A 6 -20.94 36.91 -34.18
C HIS A 6 -21.45 37.24 -32.75
N SER A 7 -20.91 36.64 -31.67
CA SER A 7 -19.79 35.67 -31.53
C SER A 7 -19.95 34.78 -30.29
N ASP A 8 -19.70 33.48 -30.45
CA ASP A 8 -19.46 32.55 -29.34
C ASP A 8 -17.99 32.65 -28.87
N GLU A 9 -17.76 32.79 -27.57
CA GLU A 9 -16.46 32.52 -26.95
C GLU A 9 -16.56 31.15 -26.25
N GLU A 10 -16.13 30.10 -26.96
CA GLU A 10 -15.88 28.77 -26.40
C GLU A 10 -14.69 28.88 -25.42
N GLY A 11 -14.98 28.79 -24.13
CA GLY A 11 -13.96 28.66 -23.10
C GLY A 11 -13.45 27.23 -23.07
N ASP A 12 -12.32 27.00 -23.73
CA ASP A 12 -11.59 25.73 -23.71
C ASP A 12 -11.22 25.39 -22.25
N HIS A 13 -11.89 24.39 -21.68
CA HIS A 13 -11.62 23.90 -20.33
C HIS A 13 -10.65 22.72 -20.45
N ASP A 14 -9.36 23.00 -20.18
CA ASP A 14 -8.28 22.01 -20.11
C ASP A 14 -8.58 20.91 -19.08
N ASP A 15 -9.24 19.84 -19.52
CA ASP A 15 -9.46 18.62 -18.73
C ASP A 15 -8.18 17.75 -18.75
N HIS A 16 -7.21 18.18 -17.94
CA HIS A 16 -5.88 17.55 -17.83
C HIS A 16 -5.63 16.97 -16.42
N GLY A 17 -6.68 16.74 -15.64
CA GLY A 17 -6.58 16.27 -14.25
C GLY A 17 -6.46 14.75 -14.11
N GLU A 18 -7.25 13.97 -14.85
CA GLU A 18 -7.41 12.53 -14.58
C GLU A 18 -6.34 11.63 -15.23
N GLU A 19 -5.84 11.96 -16.43
CA GLU A 19 -4.88 11.07 -17.14
C GLU A 19 -3.48 10.99 -16.49
N GLU A 20 -3.03 12.01 -15.76
CA GLU A 20 -1.71 11.98 -15.08
C GLU A 20 -1.75 11.25 -13.72
N LEU A 21 -2.92 11.11 -13.09
CA LEU A 21 -3.04 10.40 -11.80
C LEU A 21 -2.82 8.88 -11.95
N GLY A 22 -3.22 8.29 -13.08
CA GLY A 22 -2.98 6.87 -13.37
C GLY A 22 -1.54 6.51 -13.76
N ARG A 23 -0.61 7.47 -13.74
CA ARG A 23 0.77 7.29 -14.20
C ARG A 23 1.76 6.93 -13.09
N PHE A 24 1.41 7.20 -11.83
CA PHE A 24 2.26 7.02 -10.68
C PHE A 24 1.56 6.14 -9.65
N ASP A 25 2.33 5.31 -8.95
CA ASP A 25 1.84 4.54 -7.81
C ASP A 25 1.33 5.51 -6.72
N PRO A 26 0.05 5.43 -6.29
CA PRO A 26 -0.50 6.35 -5.29
C PRO A 26 -0.11 6.00 -3.85
N HIS A 27 0.30 4.76 -3.57
CA HIS A 27 0.35 4.12 -2.23
C HIS A 27 1.50 4.61 -1.32
N SER A 28 1.97 5.83 -1.55
CA SER A 28 3.02 6.50 -0.79
C SER A 28 2.77 6.64 0.71
N TRP A 29 1.52 6.46 1.18
CA TRP A 29 1.22 6.43 2.62
C TRP A 29 1.75 5.15 3.31
N LEU A 30 2.12 4.10 2.56
CA LEU A 30 2.74 2.89 3.11
C LEU A 30 4.26 3.03 3.41
N ASP A 31 4.88 4.16 3.08
CA ASP A 31 6.16 4.60 3.66
C ASP A 31 5.88 5.62 4.79
N PRO A 32 6.15 5.30 6.08
CA PRO A 32 5.92 6.20 7.21
C PRO A 32 6.59 7.58 7.08
N LEU A 33 7.73 7.70 6.39
CA LEU A 33 8.37 9.00 6.15
C LEU A 33 7.66 9.81 5.07
N SER A 34 7.13 9.13 4.05
CA SER A 34 6.31 9.75 3.01
C SER A 34 4.97 10.21 3.57
N TYR A 35 4.31 9.39 4.40
CA TYR A 35 3.09 9.79 5.12
C TYR A 35 3.33 10.92 6.13
N ARG A 36 4.50 10.94 6.78
CA ARG A 36 4.91 12.06 7.63
C ARG A 36 5.01 13.38 6.85
N ALA A 37 5.51 13.35 5.61
CA ALA A 37 5.54 14.52 4.75
C ALA A 37 4.12 14.97 4.36
N GLN A 38 3.21 14.05 4.07
CA GLN A 38 1.80 14.35 3.82
C GLN A 38 1.12 15.00 5.03
N ALA A 39 1.37 14.51 6.25
CA ALA A 39 0.85 15.11 7.48
C ALA A 39 1.29 16.57 7.69
N ALA A 40 2.53 16.91 7.30
CA ALA A 40 3.00 18.30 7.30
C ALA A 40 2.26 19.18 6.28
N LEU A 41 2.00 18.67 5.07
CA LEU A 41 1.21 19.38 4.06
C LEU A 41 -0.24 19.61 4.50
N VAL A 42 -0.87 18.62 5.12
CA VAL A 42 -2.23 18.74 5.69
C VAL A 42 -2.26 19.78 6.80
N ARG A 43 -1.28 19.79 7.71
CA ARG A 43 -1.13 20.85 8.72
C ARG A 43 -1.08 22.23 8.08
N ASP A 44 -0.22 22.42 7.09
CA ASP A 44 0.00 23.74 6.47
C ASP A 44 -1.26 24.24 5.73
N ALA A 45 -1.97 23.35 5.03
CA ALA A 45 -3.25 23.65 4.40
C ALA A 45 -4.36 23.98 5.42
N LEU A 46 -4.41 23.30 6.57
CA LEU A 46 -5.35 23.61 7.65
C LEU A 46 -5.04 24.97 8.32
N ILE A 47 -3.76 25.32 8.48
CA ILE A 47 -3.34 26.63 8.98
C ILE A 47 -3.73 27.74 7.99
N GLU A 48 -3.53 27.55 6.68
CA GLU A 48 -3.92 28.52 5.65
C GLU A 48 -5.45 28.73 5.62
N ALA A 49 -6.23 27.65 5.66
CA ALA A 49 -7.68 27.70 5.63
C ALA A 49 -8.31 28.23 6.94
N PHE A 50 -7.69 27.93 8.09
CA PHE A 50 -8.22 28.25 9.42
C PHE A 50 -7.13 28.79 10.37
N PRO A 51 -6.61 30.02 10.17
CA PRO A 51 -5.49 30.56 10.94
C PRO A 51 -5.73 30.63 12.47
N GLU A 52 -6.99 30.72 12.92
CA GLU A 52 -7.32 30.70 14.35
C GLU A 52 -6.97 29.36 15.04
N GLY A 53 -6.85 28.26 14.29
CA GLY A 53 -6.49 26.93 14.78
C GLY A 53 -5.00 26.60 14.72
N GLU A 54 -4.13 27.54 14.33
CA GLU A 54 -2.70 27.29 14.04
C GLU A 54 -1.96 26.51 15.15
N ALA A 55 -2.19 26.90 16.40
CA ALA A 55 -1.55 26.27 17.55
C ALA A 55 -1.96 24.80 17.74
N ASP A 56 -3.26 24.49 17.56
CA ASP A 56 -3.80 23.14 17.74
C ASP A 56 -3.38 22.23 16.57
N PHE A 57 -3.44 22.71 15.32
CA PHE A 57 -2.97 21.94 14.16
C PHE A 57 -1.47 21.66 14.25
N THR A 58 -0.68 22.64 14.67
CA THR A 58 0.77 22.46 14.84
C THR A 58 1.08 21.42 15.91
N ALA A 59 0.48 21.54 17.10
CA ALA A 59 0.72 20.60 18.19
C ALA A 59 0.29 19.16 17.83
N ASN A 60 -0.87 19.00 17.21
CA ASN A 60 -1.39 17.69 16.80
C ASN A 60 -0.53 17.06 15.70
N ALA A 61 -0.14 17.83 14.68
CA ALA A 61 0.71 17.34 13.60
C ALA A 61 2.13 17.02 14.07
N GLU A 62 2.72 17.81 14.98
CA GLU A 62 4.03 17.51 15.55
C GLU A 62 4.04 16.22 16.38
N ALA A 63 2.99 15.96 17.16
CA ALA A 63 2.81 14.70 17.89
C ALA A 63 2.71 13.51 16.92
N TYR A 64 1.80 13.59 15.94
CA TYR A 64 1.59 12.50 14.99
C TYR A 64 2.81 12.24 14.09
N MET A 65 3.51 13.29 13.63
CA MET A 65 4.76 13.15 12.89
C MET A 65 5.90 12.51 13.71
N ALA A 66 5.85 12.56 15.04
CA ALA A 66 6.80 11.87 15.91
C ALA A 66 6.44 10.38 16.07
N GLU A 67 5.15 10.03 16.09
CA GLU A 67 4.69 8.64 16.03
C GLU A 67 5.10 7.98 14.71
N LEU A 68 4.91 8.67 13.57
CA LEU A 68 5.34 8.18 12.25
C LEU A 68 6.87 8.03 12.12
N LEU A 69 7.66 8.88 12.81
CA LEU A 69 9.11 8.68 12.90
C LEU A 69 9.47 7.43 13.72
N THR A 70 8.79 7.24 14.85
CA THR A 70 9.00 6.07 15.72
C THR A 70 8.68 4.78 14.96
N LEU A 71 7.57 4.77 14.21
CA LEU A 71 7.19 3.68 13.31
C LEU A 71 8.26 3.39 12.24
N HIS A 72 8.83 4.45 11.62
CA HIS A 72 9.94 4.29 10.68
C HIS A 72 11.19 3.68 11.34
N GLU A 73 11.53 4.10 12.56
CA GLU A 73 12.68 3.57 13.31
C GLU A 73 12.45 2.09 13.72
N GLU A 74 11.23 1.72 14.10
CA GLU A 74 10.82 0.34 14.39
C GLU A 74 10.97 -0.56 13.15
N PHE A 75 10.38 -0.19 12.00
CA PHE A 75 10.56 -0.91 10.73
C PHE A 75 12.04 -1.04 10.34
N SER A 76 12.78 0.08 10.36
CA SER A 76 14.19 0.11 9.98
C SER A 76 15.04 -0.81 10.85
N SER A 77 14.79 -0.80 12.17
CA SER A 77 15.58 -1.61 13.11
C SER A 77 15.24 -3.09 13.03
N ALA A 78 13.99 -3.47 12.76
CA ALA A 78 13.58 -4.86 12.69
C ALA A 78 14.01 -5.51 11.36
N LEU A 79 13.71 -4.85 10.23
CA LEU A 79 13.97 -5.39 8.89
C LEU A 79 15.47 -5.41 8.54
N ALA A 80 16.30 -4.58 9.19
CA ALA A 80 17.75 -4.61 9.03
C ALA A 80 18.42 -5.87 9.62
N ALA A 81 17.71 -6.66 10.43
CA ALA A 81 18.21 -7.93 10.98
C ALA A 81 17.92 -9.14 10.09
N CYS A 82 17.04 -9.00 9.10
CA CYS A 82 16.49 -10.11 8.32
C CYS A 82 17.22 -10.31 6.98
N GLU A 83 17.52 -11.57 6.64
CA GLU A 83 18.23 -11.95 5.40
C GLU A 83 17.29 -12.11 4.19
N ALA A 84 16.07 -12.62 4.41
CA ALA A 84 15.05 -12.78 3.37
C ALA A 84 14.35 -11.43 3.08
N LYS A 85 14.20 -11.09 1.79
CA LYS A 85 13.61 -9.81 1.33
C LYS A 85 12.41 -9.96 0.40
N ASP A 86 12.19 -11.15 -0.15
CA ASP A 86 11.11 -11.43 -1.08
C ASP A 86 9.79 -11.65 -0.33
N ILE A 87 8.75 -10.95 -0.75
CA ILE A 87 7.42 -10.93 -0.12
C ILE A 87 6.37 -11.15 -1.22
N ALA A 88 5.64 -12.25 -1.17
CA ALA A 88 4.56 -12.54 -2.12
C ALA A 88 3.23 -11.98 -1.59
N ALA A 89 2.57 -11.08 -2.34
CA ALA A 89 1.31 -10.46 -1.94
C ALA A 89 0.26 -10.48 -3.07
N ASN A 90 -1.01 -10.20 -2.78
CA ASN A 90 -2.01 -10.04 -3.82
C ASN A 90 -1.88 -8.68 -4.53
N HIS A 91 -1.89 -7.57 -3.78
CA HIS A 91 -1.96 -6.21 -4.32
C HIS A 91 -0.57 -5.54 -4.43
N ASN A 92 -0.27 -4.90 -5.57
CA ASN A 92 0.92 -4.06 -5.77
C ASN A 92 0.82 -2.66 -5.15
N ALA A 93 0.59 -2.58 -3.84
CA ALA A 93 0.54 -1.33 -3.09
C ALA A 93 1.89 -0.95 -2.43
N TYR A 94 2.83 -1.88 -2.32
CA TYR A 94 3.91 -1.77 -1.33
C TYR A 94 5.22 -1.14 -1.85
N ALA A 95 5.27 -0.60 -3.07
CA ALA A 95 6.53 -0.18 -3.70
C ALA A 95 7.31 0.88 -2.91
N TYR A 96 6.62 1.82 -2.25
CA TYR A 96 7.25 2.83 -1.40
C TYR A 96 7.86 2.22 -0.12
N MET A 97 7.19 1.23 0.48
CA MET A 97 7.71 0.47 1.62
C MET A 97 8.91 -0.38 1.18
N ALA A 98 8.84 -0.96 -0.02
CA ALA A 98 9.90 -1.78 -0.63
C ALA A 98 11.19 -0.99 -0.81
N GLU A 99 11.13 0.17 -1.47
CA GLU A 99 12.26 1.10 -1.65
C GLU A 99 12.76 1.65 -0.29
N ARG A 100 11.87 1.84 0.69
CA ARG A 100 12.25 2.38 2.01
C ARG A 100 13.05 1.40 2.86
N TYR A 101 12.76 0.10 2.78
CA TYR A 101 13.30 -0.93 3.67
C TYR A 101 14.04 -2.08 2.96
N ASP A 102 14.37 -1.91 1.69
CA ASP A 102 15.11 -2.89 0.85
C ASP A 102 14.37 -4.24 0.74
N LEU A 103 13.05 -4.18 0.55
CA LEU A 103 12.19 -5.35 0.34
C LEU A 103 11.89 -5.54 -1.15
N GLN A 104 11.56 -6.76 -1.56
CA GLN A 104 11.16 -7.09 -2.93
C GLN A 104 9.75 -7.68 -2.89
N PHE A 105 8.77 -7.00 -3.51
CA PHE A 105 7.40 -7.50 -3.57
C PHE A 105 7.13 -8.20 -4.91
N VAL A 106 6.51 -9.37 -4.83
CA VAL A 106 6.03 -10.15 -5.97
C VAL A 106 4.52 -10.24 -5.84
N THR A 107 3.77 -9.79 -6.84
CA THR A 107 2.32 -9.62 -6.70
C THR A 107 1.50 -10.36 -7.74
N VAL A 108 0.37 -10.94 -7.31
CA VAL A 108 -0.59 -11.62 -8.19
C VAL A 108 -1.34 -10.63 -9.08
N HIS A 109 -1.64 -9.44 -8.55
CA HIS A 109 -2.23 -8.34 -9.29
C HIS A 109 -1.17 -7.28 -9.63
N GLY A 110 -1.43 -6.53 -10.69
CA GLY A 110 -0.70 -5.30 -10.99
C GLY A 110 -1.13 -4.15 -10.07
N LEU A 111 -1.02 -2.92 -10.57
CA LEU A 111 -1.51 -1.71 -9.88
C LEU A 111 -3.05 -1.59 -9.82
N ASP A 112 -3.78 -2.55 -10.38
CA ASP A 112 -5.25 -2.62 -10.38
C ASP A 112 -5.67 -3.94 -9.71
N PRO A 113 -6.21 -3.90 -8.48
CA PRO A 113 -6.63 -5.08 -7.73
C PRO A 113 -8.04 -5.59 -8.10
N GLU A 114 -8.84 -4.86 -8.89
CA GLU A 114 -10.26 -5.22 -9.12
C GLU A 114 -10.46 -6.37 -10.12
N GLY A 115 -9.40 -6.84 -10.80
CA GLY A 115 -9.45 -7.92 -11.79
C GLY A 115 -9.16 -9.31 -11.20
N GLU A 116 -10.01 -10.31 -11.50
CA GLU A 116 -9.73 -11.72 -11.19
C GLU A 116 -8.41 -12.18 -11.86
N PRO A 117 -7.47 -12.78 -11.13
CA PRO A 117 -6.15 -13.08 -11.66
C PRO A 117 -6.22 -14.24 -12.66
N THR A 118 -5.42 -14.18 -13.71
CA THR A 118 -5.40 -15.24 -14.71
C THR A 118 -4.64 -16.46 -14.20
N ALA A 119 -4.91 -17.62 -14.80
CA ALA A 119 -4.16 -18.84 -14.50
C ALA A 119 -2.66 -18.74 -14.86
N ALA A 120 -2.23 -17.72 -15.62
CA ALA A 120 -0.82 -17.45 -15.86
C ALA A 120 -0.20 -16.68 -14.68
N ASP A 121 -0.87 -15.63 -14.19
CA ASP A 121 -0.41 -14.82 -13.06
C ASP A 121 -0.27 -15.67 -11.79
N ILE A 122 -1.24 -16.55 -11.53
CA ILE A 122 -1.17 -17.51 -10.42
C ILE A 122 0.02 -18.47 -10.58
N ALA A 123 0.33 -18.91 -11.81
CA ALA A 123 1.46 -19.81 -12.06
C ALA A 123 2.82 -19.13 -11.87
N GLU A 124 2.96 -17.87 -12.30
CA GLU A 124 4.17 -17.06 -12.10
C GLU A 124 4.44 -16.78 -10.61
N VAL A 125 3.39 -16.48 -9.83
CA VAL A 125 3.52 -16.32 -8.38
C VAL A 125 3.82 -17.64 -7.67
N VAL A 126 3.23 -18.77 -8.10
CA VAL A 126 3.57 -20.10 -7.55
C VAL A 126 5.02 -20.49 -7.87
N GLU A 127 5.50 -20.26 -9.10
CA GLU A 127 6.91 -20.48 -9.47
C GLU A 127 7.85 -19.63 -8.60
N THR A 128 7.52 -18.35 -8.37
CA THR A 128 8.32 -17.47 -7.52
C THR A 128 8.29 -17.87 -6.03
N ILE A 129 7.14 -18.35 -5.54
CA ILE A 129 6.99 -18.92 -4.19
C ILE A 129 7.90 -20.14 -4.01
N GLU A 130 7.93 -21.03 -5.00
CA GLU A 130 8.79 -22.24 -4.99
C GLU A 130 10.28 -21.91 -5.14
N GLU A 131 10.66 -20.96 -5.99
CA GLU A 131 12.06 -20.55 -6.18
C GLU A 131 12.63 -19.76 -4.99
N GLY A 132 11.80 -18.98 -4.30
CA GLY A 132 12.19 -18.15 -3.15
C GLY A 132 12.02 -18.81 -1.78
N ASP A 133 11.58 -20.06 -1.69
CA ASP A 133 11.19 -20.74 -0.44
C ASP A 133 10.15 -19.93 0.39
N ILE A 134 9.28 -19.16 -0.27
CA ILE A 134 8.36 -18.20 0.36
C ILE A 134 7.19 -18.94 1.02
N SER A 135 7.16 -18.99 2.36
CA SER A 135 6.12 -19.74 3.10
C SER A 135 4.82 -18.97 3.38
N ILE A 136 4.80 -17.66 3.13
CA ILE A 136 3.67 -16.77 3.45
C ILE A 136 3.26 -15.98 2.21
N PHE A 137 1.95 -15.96 1.93
CA PHE A 137 1.34 -15.12 0.91
C PHE A 137 0.42 -14.10 1.59
N TYR A 138 0.65 -12.82 1.29
CA TYR A 138 -0.05 -11.73 1.95
C TYR A 138 -1.28 -11.27 1.14
N VAL A 139 -2.39 -11.07 1.82
CA VAL A 139 -3.64 -10.56 1.24
C VAL A 139 -4.03 -9.24 1.89
N GLU A 140 -4.60 -8.33 1.11
CA GLU A 140 -5.21 -7.12 1.68
C GLU A 140 -6.41 -7.44 2.56
N GLU A 141 -6.71 -6.53 3.50
CA GLU A 141 -7.60 -6.77 4.62
C GLU A 141 -9.04 -7.09 4.23
N PHE A 142 -9.52 -6.74 3.03
CA PHE A 142 -10.87 -7.05 2.55
C PHE A 142 -10.94 -8.18 1.50
N THR A 143 -9.83 -8.86 1.21
CA THR A 143 -9.78 -10.01 0.29
C THR A 143 -10.69 -11.14 0.75
N ASP A 144 -11.50 -11.70 -0.16
CA ASP A 144 -12.24 -12.94 0.07
C ASP A 144 -11.26 -14.13 0.03
N PRO A 145 -11.12 -14.96 1.10
CA PRO A 145 -10.23 -16.12 1.10
C PRO A 145 -10.50 -17.12 -0.02
N ASP A 146 -11.73 -17.20 -0.55
CA ASP A 146 -12.05 -18.09 -1.66
C ASP A 146 -11.35 -17.65 -2.97
N SER A 147 -11.03 -16.35 -3.13
CA SER A 147 -10.33 -15.82 -4.33
C SER A 147 -8.90 -16.33 -4.47
N VAL A 148 -8.19 -16.51 -3.36
CA VAL A 148 -6.80 -17.00 -3.31
C VAL A 148 -6.69 -18.51 -3.05
N SER A 149 -7.83 -19.20 -2.87
CA SER A 149 -7.88 -20.65 -2.60
C SER A 149 -7.15 -21.51 -3.65
N SER A 150 -7.19 -21.07 -4.91
CA SER A 150 -6.52 -21.74 -6.03
C SER A 150 -5.00 -21.58 -6.00
N LEU A 151 -4.48 -20.46 -5.49
CA LEU A 151 -3.05 -20.22 -5.29
C LEU A 151 -2.53 -21.09 -4.14
N VAL A 152 -3.25 -21.13 -3.01
CA VAL A 152 -2.90 -21.99 -1.86
C VAL A 152 -2.84 -23.46 -2.29
N GLU A 153 -3.84 -23.97 -3.02
CA GLU A 153 -3.84 -25.37 -3.50
C GLU A 153 -2.70 -25.66 -4.49
N GLN A 154 -2.35 -24.70 -5.37
CA GLN A 154 -1.28 -24.88 -6.36
C GLN A 154 0.14 -24.76 -5.76
N SER A 155 0.31 -23.99 -4.68
CA SER A 155 1.58 -23.88 -3.93
C SER A 155 1.96 -25.13 -3.12
N LYS A 156 1.15 -26.20 -3.16
CA LYS A 156 1.39 -27.44 -2.40
C LYS A 156 2.53 -28.26 -2.99
N SER A 157 3.57 -28.44 -2.19
CA SER A 157 4.77 -29.19 -2.57
C SER A 157 5.16 -30.23 -1.51
N ASP A 158 6.18 -31.05 -1.81
CA ASP A 158 6.75 -32.02 -0.83
C ASP A 158 7.34 -31.32 0.41
N THR A 159 7.74 -30.05 0.31
CA THR A 159 8.24 -29.22 1.43
C THR A 159 7.13 -28.39 2.08
N MET A 160 6.03 -28.13 1.38
CA MET A 160 4.91 -27.29 1.82
C MET A 160 3.55 -27.98 1.56
N PRO A 161 3.21 -29.06 2.29
CA PRO A 161 2.06 -29.93 1.95
C PRO A 161 0.68 -29.29 2.15
N GLU A 162 0.60 -28.22 2.95
CA GLU A 162 -0.65 -27.44 3.15
C GLU A 162 -0.76 -26.23 2.20
N GLY A 163 0.30 -25.92 1.45
CA GLY A 163 0.44 -24.68 0.67
C GLY A 163 0.90 -23.50 1.52
N VAL A 164 1.00 -22.32 0.90
CA VAL A 164 1.39 -21.07 1.58
C VAL A 164 0.42 -20.70 2.68
N THR A 165 0.96 -20.15 3.77
CA THR A 165 0.14 -19.56 4.84
C THR A 165 -0.36 -18.20 4.40
N LEU A 166 -1.66 -17.93 4.57
CA LEU A 166 -2.22 -16.60 4.32
C LEU A 166 -2.04 -15.70 5.55
N MET A 167 -1.52 -14.49 5.34
CA MET A 167 -1.47 -13.42 6.34
C MET A 167 -1.98 -12.10 5.74
N THR A 168 -2.32 -11.13 6.58
CA THR A 168 -2.79 -9.82 6.11
C THR A 168 -1.62 -8.86 5.90
N LEU A 169 -1.65 -8.09 4.82
CA LEU A 169 -0.98 -6.79 4.75
C LEU A 169 -2.04 -5.72 4.49
N HIS A 170 -2.18 -4.79 5.43
CA HIS A 170 -3.16 -3.71 5.33
C HIS A 170 -2.71 -2.66 4.32
N THR A 171 -3.55 -2.37 3.32
CA THR A 171 -3.34 -1.23 2.42
C THR A 171 -3.89 0.06 3.01
N MET A 172 -4.90 -0.03 3.90
CA MET A 172 -5.57 1.10 4.55
C MET A 172 -6.30 2.06 3.59
N GLU A 173 -6.66 1.59 2.40
CA GLU A 173 -7.52 2.32 1.45
C GLU A 173 -8.96 2.44 1.93
N LEU A 174 -9.40 1.46 2.73
CA LEU A 174 -10.71 1.40 3.36
C LEU A 174 -10.60 1.59 4.88
N PRO A 175 -11.66 2.06 5.57
CA PRO A 175 -11.66 2.18 7.02
C PRO A 175 -11.38 0.83 7.72
N PRO A 176 -10.67 0.82 8.86
CA PRO A 176 -10.33 -0.41 9.56
C PRO A 176 -11.56 -1.18 10.04
N LYS A 177 -11.40 -2.51 10.14
CA LYS A 177 -12.45 -3.41 10.61
C LYS A 177 -12.80 -3.19 12.08
N ASP A 178 -11.81 -2.92 12.93
CA ASP A 178 -12.04 -2.39 14.27
C ASP A 178 -11.87 -0.86 14.25
N SER A 179 -12.90 -0.14 14.67
CA SER A 179 -12.88 1.34 14.75
C SER A 179 -11.92 1.90 15.81
N ASN A 180 -11.31 1.05 16.63
CA ASN A 180 -10.28 1.43 17.60
C ASN A 180 -8.87 1.50 16.98
N ASP A 181 -8.63 0.85 15.84
CA ASP A 181 -7.30 0.79 15.22
C ASP A 181 -7.02 2.08 14.43
N GLY A 182 -5.82 2.65 14.62
CA GLY A 182 -5.30 3.73 13.78
C GLY A 182 -4.30 3.23 12.74
N TYR A 183 -3.91 4.10 11.82
CA TYR A 183 -2.84 3.84 10.83
C TYR A 183 -1.57 3.26 11.46
N VAL A 184 -1.16 3.77 12.64
CA VAL A 184 0.05 3.33 13.34
C VAL A 184 -0.09 1.90 13.85
N ASP A 185 -1.28 1.48 14.27
CA ASP A 185 -1.56 0.13 14.75
C ASP A 185 -1.55 -0.88 13.60
N LEU A 186 -2.23 -0.55 12.49
CA LEU A 186 -2.29 -1.37 11.27
C LEU A 186 -0.90 -1.53 10.63
N MET A 187 -0.10 -0.46 10.61
CA MET A 187 1.29 -0.53 10.15
C MET A 187 2.20 -1.36 11.07
N LYS A 188 1.91 -1.41 12.37
CA LYS A 188 2.61 -2.33 13.29
C LYS A 188 2.21 -3.78 13.05
N GLU A 189 0.93 -4.04 12.79
CA GLU A 189 0.50 -5.37 12.37
C GLU A 189 1.15 -5.78 11.03
N ASN A 190 1.29 -4.85 10.08
CA ASN A 190 2.06 -5.09 8.86
C ASN A 190 3.51 -5.48 9.16
N LEU A 191 4.20 -4.77 10.06
CA LEU A 191 5.56 -5.13 10.44
C LEU A 191 5.64 -6.51 11.09
N ASP A 192 4.76 -6.81 12.05
CA ASP A 192 4.72 -8.11 12.74
C ASP A 192 4.43 -9.25 11.74
N ASN A 193 3.51 -9.03 10.79
CA ASN A 193 3.16 -10.01 9.76
C ASN A 193 4.30 -10.21 8.74
N ILE A 194 5.03 -9.15 8.37
CA ILE A 194 6.24 -9.25 7.53
C ILE A 194 7.33 -10.05 8.26
N LEU A 195 7.59 -9.73 9.54
CA LEU A 195 8.60 -10.42 10.34
C LEU A 195 8.27 -11.90 10.56
N ALA A 196 6.98 -12.28 10.60
CA ALA A 196 6.56 -13.67 10.66
C ALA A 196 6.92 -14.48 9.40
N GLY A 197 7.04 -13.84 8.23
CA GLY A 197 7.46 -14.46 6.97
C GLY A 197 8.97 -14.39 6.70
N MET A 198 9.72 -13.62 7.50
CA MET A 198 11.16 -13.41 7.32
C MET A 198 12.02 -14.35 8.16
N THR A 199 13.24 -14.61 7.67
CA THR A 199 14.32 -15.21 8.48
C THR A 199 15.24 -14.12 9.00
N CYS A 200 15.30 -14.02 10.33
CA CYS A 200 16.12 -13.11 11.13
C CYS A 200 16.60 -13.85 12.42
#